data_AF-A0A353PTF5-F1
#
_entry.id   AF-A0A353PTF5-F1
#
_cell.length_a   1.000
_cell.length_b   1.000
_cell.length_c   1.000
_cell.angle_alpha   90.00
_cell.angle_beta   90.00
_cell.angle_gamma   90.00
#
_symmetry.space_group_name_H-M   'P 1'
#
loop_
_entity.id
_entity.type
_entity.pdbx_description
1 polymer ?
#
loop_
_entity_poly.entity_id
_entity_poly.type
_entity_poly.pdbx_seq_one_letter_code
_entity_poly.pdbx_strand_id
1 'polypeptide(L)'
;MWKKRVCAVALFVLVVVIYASEGIHFTFSFGSIGVTGKMAEPAKFDGGGTASVLDIRLLHRKSGLGLDFSPFTISYYAVDGWEMSFINASVFHETFKIGAYGMFGPFAGTHWLDFKENKPVFTAGLRFRCLNELETSFNQKSIMYASPLLFNYVTVELGALYRDNSFGVFISCKTDVSAAVPLIMAFLGGTAYEN
;
A
#
# COMPACT_ATOMS: atom_id res chain seq x y z
N MET A 1 -3.61 -29.92 -2.41
CA MET A 1 -4.22 -28.75 -1.71
C MET A 1 -3.90 -27.41 -2.36
N TRP A 2 -2.67 -27.18 -2.84
CA TRP A 2 -2.24 -25.91 -3.46
C TRP A 2 -3.10 -25.45 -4.66
N LYS A 3 -3.43 -26.37 -5.58
CA LYS A 3 -4.27 -26.07 -6.75
C LYS A 3 -5.67 -25.54 -6.39
N LYS A 4 -6.26 -26.01 -5.29
CA LYS A 4 -7.58 -25.55 -4.81
C LYS A 4 -7.53 -24.13 -4.22
N ARG A 5 -6.41 -23.75 -3.59
CA ARG A 5 -6.22 -22.41 -3.01
C ARG A 5 -5.92 -21.36 -4.08
N VAL A 6 -5.10 -21.70 -5.08
CA VAL A 6 -4.85 -20.83 -6.25
C VAL A 6 -6.11 -20.65 -7.08
N CYS A 7 -6.90 -21.71 -7.28
CA CYS A 7 -8.23 -21.58 -7.89
C CYS A 7 -9.16 -20.68 -7.08
N ALA A 8 -9.19 -20.75 -5.74
CA ALA A 8 -10.05 -19.89 -4.93
C ALA A 8 -9.66 -18.40 -5.00
N VAL A 9 -8.35 -18.10 -4.99
CA VAL A 9 -7.85 -16.73 -5.16
C VAL A 9 -8.13 -16.22 -6.58
N ALA A 10 -7.88 -17.04 -7.59
CA ALA A 10 -8.21 -16.71 -8.97
C ALA A 10 -9.72 -16.53 -9.16
N LEU A 11 -10.57 -17.38 -8.56
CA LEU A 11 -12.02 -17.25 -8.61
C LEU A 11 -12.49 -15.99 -7.87
N PHE A 12 -11.88 -15.64 -6.74
CA PHE A 12 -12.21 -14.43 -6.00
C PHE A 12 -11.84 -13.17 -6.81
N VAL A 13 -10.65 -13.13 -7.40
CA VAL A 13 -10.23 -12.04 -8.29
C VAL A 13 -11.14 -11.98 -9.52
N LEU A 14 -11.47 -13.12 -10.14
CA LEU A 14 -12.35 -13.17 -11.31
C LEU A 14 -13.79 -12.74 -10.96
N VAL A 15 -14.33 -13.15 -9.81
CA VAL A 15 -15.67 -12.77 -9.35
C VAL A 15 -15.72 -11.28 -9.00
N VAL A 16 -14.69 -10.72 -8.36
CA VAL A 16 -14.58 -9.28 -8.09
C VAL A 16 -14.49 -8.46 -9.39
N VAL A 17 -13.77 -8.97 -10.39
CA VAL A 17 -13.63 -8.32 -11.72
C VAL A 17 -14.90 -8.46 -12.55
N ILE A 18 -15.58 -9.61 -12.54
CA ILE A 18 -16.81 -9.86 -13.31
C ILE A 18 -18.02 -9.12 -12.72
N TYR A 19 -18.08 -8.91 -11.39
CA TYR A 19 -19.21 -8.22 -10.77
C TYR A 19 -19.19 -6.70 -10.91
N ALA A 20 -18.12 -6.08 -11.43
CA ALA A 20 -18.03 -4.63 -11.49
C ALA A 20 -17.28 -4.14 -12.75
N SER A 21 -17.96 -4.20 -13.89
CA SER A 21 -17.57 -3.40 -15.07
C SER A 21 -17.99 -1.93 -14.94
N GLU A 22 -18.90 -1.61 -14.01
CA GLU A 22 -19.23 -0.24 -13.61
C GLU A 22 -18.89 -0.06 -12.12
N GLY A 23 -17.99 0.88 -11.80
CA GLY A 23 -17.72 1.30 -10.42
C GLY A 23 -16.43 0.79 -9.78
N ILE A 24 -15.56 0.03 -10.49
CA ILE A 24 -14.19 -0.20 -10.02
C ILE A 24 -13.29 0.96 -10.45
N HIS A 25 -12.66 1.60 -9.46
CA HIS A 25 -11.60 2.57 -9.64
C HIS A 25 -10.25 1.89 -9.48
N PHE A 26 -9.41 2.05 -10.51
CA PHE A 26 -8.03 1.60 -10.51
C PHE A 26 -7.12 2.80 -10.22
N THR A 27 -6.17 2.62 -9.30
CA THR A 27 -5.12 3.60 -9.05
C THR A 27 -3.77 2.91 -9.09
N PHE A 28 -2.83 3.52 -9.80
CA PHE A 28 -1.44 3.08 -9.90
C PHE A 28 -0.53 4.16 -9.32
N SER A 29 0.45 3.73 -8.54
CA SER A 29 1.48 4.59 -7.95
C SER A 29 2.85 3.95 -8.18
N PHE A 30 3.83 4.77 -8.55
CA PHE A 30 5.23 4.37 -8.82
C PHE A 30 6.03 4.06 -7.55
N GLY A 31 5.34 3.63 -6.50
CA GLY A 31 5.93 3.24 -5.25
C GLY A 31 5.66 4.23 -4.13
N SER A 32 6.16 3.85 -2.97
CA SER A 32 5.87 4.53 -1.73
C SER A 32 6.98 4.32 -0.73
N ILE A 33 6.98 5.17 0.28
CA ILE A 33 7.82 5.00 1.47
C ILE A 33 6.95 5.13 2.71
N GLY A 34 7.41 4.56 3.79
CA GLY A 34 6.71 4.57 5.05
C GLY A 34 7.58 4.17 6.23
N VAL A 35 6.98 4.24 7.39
CA VAL A 35 7.53 3.78 8.65
C VAL A 35 6.56 2.76 9.25
N THR A 36 7.11 1.68 9.79
CA THR A 36 6.33 0.64 10.46
C THR A 36 6.97 0.31 11.80
N GLY A 37 6.18 0.36 12.85
CA GLY A 37 6.53 -0.14 14.17
C GLY A 37 5.76 -1.41 14.48
N LYS A 38 6.43 -2.43 15.00
CA LYS A 38 5.82 -3.68 15.44
C LYS A 38 6.21 -3.98 16.88
N MET A 39 5.29 -4.60 17.62
CA MET A 39 5.50 -5.13 18.96
C MET A 39 5.01 -6.57 18.97
N ALA A 40 5.93 -7.51 18.73
CA ALA A 40 5.67 -8.95 18.72
C ALA A 40 5.81 -9.59 20.11
N GLU A 41 6.54 -8.95 21.02
CA GLU A 41 6.66 -9.32 22.42
C GLU A 41 6.29 -8.12 23.30
N PRO A 42 5.62 -8.32 24.45
CA PRO A 42 5.41 -7.25 25.42
C PRO A 42 6.77 -6.62 25.78
N ALA A 43 6.88 -5.30 25.63
CA ALA A 43 8.07 -4.47 25.91
C ALA A 43 9.19 -4.42 24.85
N LYS A 44 9.04 -5.02 23.66
CA LYS A 44 9.98 -4.80 22.54
C LYS A 44 9.28 -4.16 21.36
N PHE A 45 9.44 -2.85 21.23
CA PHE A 45 9.05 -2.10 20.04
C PHE A 45 10.20 -2.16 19.03
N ASP A 46 9.93 -2.68 17.84
CA ASP A 46 10.85 -2.69 16.71
C ASP A 46 10.30 -1.78 15.61
N GLY A 47 11.00 -0.66 15.40
CA GLY A 47 10.66 0.37 14.43
C GLY A 47 11.50 0.26 13.17
N GLY A 48 10.89 0.59 12.03
CA GLY A 48 11.54 0.42 10.74
C GLY A 48 10.98 1.30 9.63
N GLY A 49 11.70 1.33 8.52
CA GLY A 49 11.27 1.92 7.26
C GLY A 49 10.68 0.84 6.34
N THR A 50 9.71 1.21 5.51
CA THR A 50 9.18 0.35 4.46
C THR A 50 9.12 1.11 3.15
N ALA A 51 9.41 0.45 2.03
CA ALA A 51 9.36 1.04 0.71
C ALA A 51 8.78 0.04 -0.29
N SER A 52 7.90 0.47 -1.17
CA SER A 52 7.42 -0.34 -2.29
C SER A 52 7.83 0.29 -3.63
N VAL A 53 7.95 -0.56 -4.65
CA VAL A 53 8.27 -0.11 -6.02
C VAL A 53 7.02 0.20 -6.83
N LEU A 54 5.91 -0.46 -6.51
CA LEU A 54 4.65 -0.31 -7.21
C LEU A 54 3.52 -0.53 -6.22
N ASP A 55 2.53 0.35 -6.25
CA ASP A 55 1.29 0.20 -5.51
C ASP A 55 0.11 0.23 -6.46
N ILE A 56 -0.69 -0.83 -6.43
CA ILE A 56 -1.90 -0.99 -7.22
C ILE A 56 -3.07 -1.01 -6.28
N ARG A 57 -4.10 -0.21 -6.58
CA ARG A 57 -5.34 -0.17 -5.81
C ARG A 57 -6.54 -0.39 -6.70
N LEU A 58 -7.45 -1.23 -6.23
CA LEU A 58 -8.76 -1.48 -6.79
C LEU A 58 -9.80 -1.05 -5.75
N LEU A 59 -10.78 -0.25 -6.14
CA LEU A 59 -11.86 0.17 -5.26
C LEU A 59 -13.20 0.08 -5.97
N HIS A 60 -14.12 -0.73 -5.45
CA HIS A 60 -15.50 -0.72 -5.88
C HIS A 60 -16.26 0.40 -5.15
N ARG A 61 -16.41 1.56 -5.79
CA ARG A 61 -16.95 2.80 -5.18
C ARG A 61 -18.32 2.61 -4.54
N LYS A 62 -19.18 1.75 -5.10
CA LYS A 62 -20.54 1.54 -4.60
C LYS A 62 -20.57 0.80 -3.26
N SER A 63 -19.69 -0.19 -3.08
CA SER A 63 -19.65 -0.96 -1.83
C SER A 63 -18.54 -0.53 -0.87
N GLY A 64 -17.62 0.35 -1.30
CA GLY A 64 -16.46 0.73 -0.50
C GLY A 64 -15.42 -0.40 -0.31
N LEU A 65 -15.62 -1.56 -0.95
CA LEU A 65 -14.65 -2.67 -0.88
C LEU A 65 -13.51 -2.41 -1.84
N GLY A 66 -12.29 -2.63 -1.37
CA GLY A 66 -11.12 -2.50 -2.22
C GLY A 66 -10.01 -3.48 -1.88
N LEU A 67 -9.02 -3.50 -2.78
CA LEU A 67 -7.82 -4.32 -2.72
C LEU A 67 -6.63 -3.39 -2.98
N ASP A 68 -5.62 -3.42 -2.11
CA ASP A 68 -4.30 -2.90 -2.44
C ASP A 68 -3.33 -4.06 -2.65
N PHE A 69 -2.46 -3.89 -3.63
CA PHE A 69 -1.43 -4.85 -3.99
C PHE A 69 -0.09 -4.14 -4.22
N SER A 70 0.94 -4.61 -3.52
CA SER A 70 2.32 -4.16 -3.67
C SER A 70 3.21 -5.38 -3.94
N PRO A 71 3.59 -5.65 -5.20
CA PRO A 71 4.32 -6.87 -5.56
C PRO A 71 5.75 -6.89 -5.02
N PHE A 72 6.31 -5.76 -4.64
CA PHE A 72 7.66 -5.75 -4.08
C PHE A 72 7.76 -4.65 -3.03
N THR A 73 8.06 -5.08 -1.82
CA THR A 73 8.26 -4.21 -0.67
C THR A 73 9.55 -4.60 0.02
N ILE A 74 10.38 -3.61 0.33
CA ILE A 74 11.55 -3.74 1.19
C ILE A 74 11.19 -3.09 2.51
N SER A 75 11.38 -3.82 3.60
CA SER A 75 11.27 -3.30 4.96
C SER A 75 12.61 -3.40 5.65
N TYR A 76 12.98 -2.39 6.41
CA TYR A 76 14.15 -2.40 7.27
C TYR A 76 13.69 -2.12 8.69
N TYR A 77 13.95 -3.04 9.60
CA TYR A 77 13.65 -2.93 11.02
C TYR A 77 14.95 -2.77 11.82
N ALA A 78 14.90 -1.98 12.89
CA ALA A 78 16.08 -1.68 13.70
C ALA A 78 16.64 -2.90 14.41
N VAL A 79 15.78 -3.83 14.85
CA VAL A 79 16.18 -5.03 15.58
C VAL A 79 16.29 -6.24 14.66
N ASP A 80 15.31 -6.46 13.80
CA ASP A 80 15.23 -7.65 12.95
C ASP A 80 16.02 -7.51 11.62
N GLY A 81 16.53 -6.33 11.30
CA GLY A 81 17.27 -6.06 10.06
C GLY A 81 16.37 -5.89 8.83
N TRP A 82 16.89 -6.20 7.64
CA TRP A 82 16.16 -6.00 6.39
C TRP A 82 15.35 -7.24 6.00
N GLU A 83 14.16 -7.01 5.48
CA GLU A 83 13.23 -8.03 4.99
C GLU A 83 12.71 -7.60 3.62
N MET A 84 12.55 -8.57 2.71
CA MET A 84 11.90 -8.35 1.42
C MET A 84 10.62 -9.16 1.34
N SER A 85 9.57 -8.58 0.78
CA SER A 85 8.32 -9.27 0.49
C SER A 85 7.90 -9.08 -0.96
N PHE A 86 7.43 -10.18 -1.56
CA PHE A 86 7.17 -10.28 -2.99
C PHE A 86 5.68 -10.38 -3.35
N ILE A 87 4.83 -10.56 -2.34
CA ILE A 87 3.38 -10.59 -2.51
C ILE A 87 2.79 -9.91 -1.29
N ASN A 88 2.40 -8.65 -1.43
CA ASN A 88 1.68 -7.92 -0.39
C ASN A 88 0.30 -7.59 -0.93
N ALA A 89 -0.74 -8.19 -0.35
CA ALA A 89 -2.11 -7.96 -0.75
C ALA A 89 -2.93 -7.62 0.50
N SER A 90 -3.75 -6.59 0.43
CA SER A 90 -4.67 -6.24 1.51
C SER A 90 -6.05 -5.91 0.97
N VAL A 91 -7.07 -6.52 1.56
CA VAL A 91 -8.47 -6.17 1.33
C VAL A 91 -8.87 -5.17 2.39
N PHE A 92 -9.59 -4.12 1.99
CA PHE A 92 -10.07 -3.09 2.88
C PHE A 92 -11.52 -2.73 2.58
N HIS A 93 -12.18 -2.12 3.55
CA HIS A 93 -13.50 -1.53 3.38
C HIS A 93 -13.47 -0.07 3.81
N GLU A 94 -13.94 0.81 2.93
CA GLU A 94 -14.13 2.23 3.17
C GLU A 94 -15.46 2.47 3.91
N THR A 95 -15.43 2.36 5.23
CA THR A 95 -16.64 2.45 6.06
C THR A 95 -17.08 3.90 6.30
N PHE A 96 -16.15 4.80 6.57
CA PHE A 96 -16.44 6.19 6.91
C PHE A 96 -15.61 7.15 6.06
N LYS A 97 -16.25 8.21 5.56
CA LYS A 97 -15.57 9.35 4.96
C LYS A 97 -15.28 10.40 6.03
N ILE A 98 -14.05 10.89 6.09
CA ILE A 98 -13.61 11.96 6.97
C ILE A 98 -13.17 13.14 6.09
N GLY A 99 -14.02 14.14 6.00
CA GLY A 99 -13.82 15.26 5.07
C GLY A 99 -13.93 14.83 3.60
N ALA A 100 -13.33 15.63 2.71
CA ALA A 100 -13.37 15.39 1.27
C ALA A 100 -12.42 14.29 0.79
N TYR A 101 -11.33 14.06 1.53
CA TYR A 101 -10.18 13.25 1.07
C TYR A 101 -9.88 12.05 1.96
N GLY A 102 -10.37 12.04 3.22
CA GLY A 102 -10.08 11.01 4.20
C GLY A 102 -11.09 9.86 4.18
N MET A 103 -10.59 8.64 4.32
CA MET A 103 -11.36 7.40 4.39
C MET A 103 -10.88 6.58 5.59
N PHE A 104 -11.80 5.93 6.29
CA PHE A 104 -11.50 5.09 7.44
C PHE A 104 -12.28 3.78 7.40
N GLY A 105 -11.64 2.68 7.77
CA GLY A 105 -12.33 1.41 7.95
C GLY A 105 -11.40 0.22 8.16
N PRO A 106 -11.96 -1.00 8.22
CA PRO A 106 -11.19 -2.20 8.50
C PRO A 106 -10.38 -2.63 7.28
N PHE A 107 -9.29 -3.34 7.55
CA PHE A 107 -8.51 -4.04 6.54
C PHE A 107 -8.00 -5.39 7.06
N ALA A 108 -7.67 -6.26 6.12
CA ALA A 108 -6.94 -7.50 6.36
C ALA A 108 -5.96 -7.73 5.21
N GLY A 109 -4.74 -8.14 5.54
CA GLY A 109 -3.65 -8.30 4.59
C GLY A 109 -2.85 -9.58 4.78
N THR A 110 -2.18 -9.95 3.71
CA THR A 110 -1.18 -11.01 3.68
C THR A 110 0.07 -10.51 2.99
N HIS A 111 1.21 -10.79 3.61
CA HIS A 111 2.53 -10.42 3.14
C HIS A 111 3.38 -11.69 3.07
N TRP A 112 3.88 -12.01 1.89
CA TRP A 112 4.77 -13.14 1.69
C TRP A 112 6.22 -12.65 1.78
N LEU A 113 6.86 -12.95 2.91
CA LEU A 113 8.28 -12.66 3.14
C LEU A 113 9.15 -13.66 2.37
N ASP A 114 10.23 -13.16 1.77
CA ASP A 114 11.28 -13.82 0.98
C ASP A 114 11.01 -15.28 0.52
N PHE A 115 11.09 -15.54 -0.78
CA PHE A 115 11.02 -16.90 -1.35
C PHE A 115 11.93 -17.92 -0.66
N LYS A 116 13.04 -17.47 -0.04
CA LYS A 116 13.92 -18.34 0.76
C LYS A 116 13.33 -18.74 2.11
N GLU A 117 12.67 -17.82 2.82
CA GLU A 117 12.11 -18.10 4.14
C GLU A 117 10.70 -18.69 4.07
N ASN A 118 9.95 -18.42 3.00
CA ASN A 118 8.60 -18.95 2.76
C ASN A 118 7.64 -18.74 3.95
N LYS A 119 7.67 -17.54 4.54
CA LYS A 119 6.89 -17.19 5.73
C LYS A 119 5.77 -16.21 5.38
N PRO A 120 4.49 -16.60 5.52
CA PRO A 120 3.38 -15.66 5.41
C PRO A 120 3.24 -14.85 6.70
N VAL A 121 3.05 -13.55 6.56
CA VAL A 121 2.62 -12.65 7.63
C VAL A 121 1.19 -12.20 7.33
N PHE A 122 0.35 -12.25 8.35
CA PHE A 122 -1.03 -11.80 8.26
C PHE A 122 -1.21 -10.54 9.11
N THR A 123 -1.94 -9.57 8.58
CA THR A 123 -2.24 -8.31 9.25
C THR A 123 -3.74 -8.07 9.23
N ALA A 124 -4.28 -7.47 10.28
CA ALA A 124 -5.67 -7.04 10.30
C ALA A 124 -5.85 -5.90 11.29
N GLY A 125 -6.74 -4.95 10.99
CA GLY A 125 -6.96 -3.82 11.87
C GLY A 125 -7.77 -2.72 11.22
N LEU A 126 -7.43 -1.49 11.59
CA LEU A 126 -8.06 -0.27 11.11
C LEU A 126 -7.08 0.54 10.27
N ARG A 127 -7.59 1.06 9.16
CA ARG A 127 -6.85 1.88 8.22
C ARG A 127 -7.53 3.23 8.08
N PHE A 128 -6.75 4.28 8.22
CA PHE A 128 -7.06 5.61 7.73
C PHE A 128 -6.28 5.86 6.44
N ARG A 129 -6.93 6.43 5.42
CA ARG A 129 -6.27 6.82 4.18
C ARG A 129 -6.76 8.19 3.73
N CYS A 130 -5.85 9.10 3.51
CA CYS A 130 -6.10 10.35 2.79
C CYS A 130 -5.74 10.13 1.32
N LEU A 131 -6.65 10.42 0.40
CA LEU A 131 -6.47 10.29 -1.04
C LEU A 131 -6.47 11.67 -1.69
N ASN A 132 -5.49 11.89 -2.54
CA ASN A 132 -5.45 13.01 -3.45
C ASN A 132 -5.52 12.44 -4.87
N GLU A 133 -6.69 12.55 -5.52
CA GLU A 133 -6.83 12.18 -6.93
C GLU A 133 -6.09 13.24 -7.76
N LEU A 134 -4.81 12.99 -8.02
CA LEU A 134 -4.02 13.82 -8.93
C LEU A 134 -4.53 13.53 -10.34
N GLU A 135 -5.43 14.38 -10.84
CA GLU A 135 -5.88 14.35 -12.24
C GLU A 135 -4.70 14.67 -13.16
N THR A 136 -3.91 13.64 -13.48
CA THR A 136 -2.86 13.75 -14.49
C THR A 136 -3.49 13.54 -15.87
N SER A 137 -3.91 14.64 -16.50
CA SER A 137 -4.28 14.61 -17.91
C SER A 137 -3.02 14.44 -18.77
N PHE A 138 -2.77 13.22 -19.25
CA PHE A 138 -1.63 12.89 -20.13
C PHE A 138 -1.62 13.68 -21.45
N ASN A 139 -2.71 14.37 -21.79
CA ASN A 139 -2.84 15.18 -23.00
C ASN A 139 -2.65 16.68 -22.77
N GLN A 140 -2.37 17.13 -21.55
CA GLN A 140 -2.08 18.54 -21.28
C GLN A 140 -0.57 18.79 -21.21
N LYS A 141 -0.11 19.82 -21.93
CA LYS A 141 1.29 20.27 -22.05
C LYS A 141 1.94 20.72 -20.74
N SER A 142 1.19 20.71 -19.63
CA SER A 142 1.62 21.17 -18.31
C SER A 142 0.94 20.32 -17.25
N ILE A 143 1.74 19.66 -16.40
CA ILE A 143 1.25 19.03 -15.17
C ILE A 143 0.83 20.18 -14.24
N MET A 144 -0.46 20.49 -14.17
CA MET A 144 -0.97 21.43 -13.18
C MET A 144 -1.12 20.70 -11.85
N TYR A 145 -0.26 21.02 -10.87
CA TYR A 145 -0.43 20.58 -9.49
C TYR A 145 -1.57 21.38 -8.86
N ALA A 146 -2.80 20.90 -8.96
CA ALA A 146 -3.99 21.64 -8.51
C ALA A 146 -4.33 21.42 -7.02
N SER A 147 -3.49 20.77 -6.22
CA SER A 147 -3.92 20.23 -4.93
C SER A 147 -2.96 20.48 -3.76
N PRO A 148 -3.46 20.70 -2.52
CA PRO A 148 -2.64 21.03 -1.34
C PRO A 148 -1.72 19.89 -0.83
N LEU A 149 -1.81 18.68 -1.37
CA LEU A 149 -0.97 17.54 -0.97
C LEU A 149 -0.01 17.16 -2.10
N LEU A 150 1.30 17.16 -1.80
CA LEU A 150 2.35 16.71 -2.72
C LEU A 150 2.28 15.21 -3.03
N PHE A 151 1.49 14.42 -2.28
CA PHE A 151 1.41 12.97 -2.38
C PHE A 151 0.03 12.50 -2.84
N ASN A 152 -0.04 11.45 -3.67
CA ASN A 152 -1.31 10.87 -4.12
C ASN A 152 -2.12 10.23 -2.99
N TYR A 153 -1.43 9.72 -1.96
CA TYR A 153 -2.10 9.24 -0.76
C TYR A 153 -1.18 9.23 0.45
N VAL A 154 -1.79 9.26 1.63
CA VAL A 154 -1.17 8.90 2.91
C VAL A 154 -2.06 7.86 3.58
N THR A 155 -1.47 6.74 4.00
CA THR A 155 -2.15 5.64 4.70
C THR A 155 -1.56 5.50 6.09
N VAL A 156 -2.43 5.39 7.10
CA VAL A 156 -2.06 5.04 8.47
C VAL A 156 -2.82 3.77 8.84
N GLU A 157 -2.11 2.77 9.34
CA GLU A 157 -2.66 1.48 9.74
C GLU A 157 -2.30 1.21 11.20
N LEU A 158 -3.26 0.67 11.93
CA LEU A 158 -3.07 0.17 13.29
C LEU A 158 -3.79 -1.17 13.40
N GLY A 159 -3.11 -2.20 13.88
CA GLY A 159 -3.72 -3.52 13.91
C GLY A 159 -2.90 -4.60 14.58
N ALA A 160 -3.38 -5.82 14.46
CA ALA A 160 -2.69 -7.03 14.85
C ALA A 160 -1.87 -7.57 13.68
N LEU A 161 -0.73 -8.16 14.00
CA LEU A 161 0.11 -8.95 13.10
C LEU A 161 0.19 -10.39 13.63
N TYR A 162 0.21 -11.35 12.73
CA TYR A 162 0.45 -12.75 13.04
C TYR A 162 1.56 -13.30 12.13
N ARG A 163 2.62 -13.80 12.76
CA ARG A 163 3.82 -14.34 12.10
C ARG A 163 4.42 -15.44 12.96
N ASP A 164 4.88 -16.53 12.34
CA ASP A 164 5.64 -17.59 13.02
C ASP A 164 4.97 -18.09 14.33
N ASN A 165 3.64 -18.25 14.33
CA ASN A 165 2.82 -18.62 15.49
C ASN A 165 2.79 -17.61 16.65
N SER A 166 3.25 -16.38 16.43
CA SER A 166 3.16 -15.28 17.41
C SER A 166 2.21 -14.19 16.93
N PHE A 167 1.52 -13.58 17.89
CA PHE A 167 0.68 -12.41 17.68
C PHE A 167 1.39 -11.16 18.19
N GLY A 168 1.30 -10.08 17.43
CA GLY A 168 1.80 -8.77 17.83
C GLY A 168 0.85 -7.66 17.41
N VAL A 169 1.22 -6.44 17.77
CA VAL A 169 0.53 -5.21 17.32
C VAL A 169 1.47 -4.43 16.42
N PHE A 170 0.94 -3.80 15.40
CA PHE A 170 1.71 -2.89 14.56
C PHE A 170 1.00 -1.58 14.33
N ILE A 171 1.81 -0.56 14.05
CA ILE A 171 1.41 0.72 13.51
C ILE A 171 2.25 1.00 12.27
N SER A 172 1.63 1.46 11.19
CA SER A 172 2.33 1.81 9.97
C SER A 172 1.80 3.12 9.41
N CYS A 173 2.70 3.92 8.83
CA CYS A 173 2.36 5.10 8.06
C CYS A 173 3.11 5.01 6.72
N LYS A 174 2.39 5.18 5.61
CA LYS A 174 2.91 4.99 4.25
C LYS A 174 2.38 6.09 3.34
N THR A 175 3.23 6.68 2.51
CA THR A 175 2.88 7.72 1.55
C THR A 175 3.37 7.39 0.15
N ASP A 176 2.58 7.75 -0.85
CA ASP A 176 3.00 7.72 -2.25
C ASP A 176 4.23 8.62 -2.48
N VAL A 177 5.15 8.21 -3.35
CA VAL A 177 6.30 9.05 -3.78
C VAL A 177 6.27 9.36 -5.28
N SER A 178 5.17 9.10 -5.97
CA SER A 178 5.08 9.28 -7.43
C SER A 178 5.35 10.71 -7.89
N ALA A 179 4.97 11.73 -7.09
CA ALA A 179 5.27 13.12 -7.39
C ALA A 179 6.73 13.51 -7.07
N ALA A 180 7.39 12.79 -6.15
CA ALA A 180 8.78 13.04 -5.81
C ALA A 180 9.73 12.60 -6.93
N VAL A 181 9.37 11.59 -7.71
CA VAL A 181 10.21 11.09 -8.82
C VAL A 181 10.42 12.16 -9.92
N PRO A 182 9.38 12.82 -10.46
CA PRO A 182 9.56 13.95 -11.38
C PRO A 182 10.35 15.11 -10.77
N LEU A 183 10.15 15.43 -9.48
CA LEU A 183 10.89 16.48 -8.78
C LEU A 183 12.39 16.16 -8.70
N ILE A 184 12.74 14.93 -8.29
CA ILE A 184 14.12 14.46 -8.25
C ILE A 184 14.74 14.46 -9.65
N MET A 185 14.00 13.99 -10.67
CA MET A 185 14.47 14.00 -12.06
C MET A 185 14.65 15.42 -12.61
N ALA A 186 13.81 16.38 -12.23
CA ALA A 186 13.97 17.79 -12.59
C ALA A 186 15.20 18.42 -11.91
N PHE A 187 15.44 18.11 -10.63
CA PHE A 187 16.63 18.57 -9.91
C PHE A 187 17.92 17.93 -10.43
N LEU A 188 17.93 16.62 -10.72
CA LEU A 188 19.08 15.90 -11.25
C LEU A 188 19.31 16.13 -12.76
N GLY A 189 18.25 16.42 -13.52
CA GLY A 189 18.34 16.77 -14.94
C GLY A 189 18.69 18.23 -15.18
N GLY A 190 18.32 19.13 -14.26
CA GLY A 190 18.71 20.54 -14.30
C GLY A 190 20.21 20.76 -14.12
N THR A 191 20.90 19.87 -13.38
CA THR A 191 22.36 19.93 -13.23
C THR A 191 23.12 19.33 -14.43
N ALA A 192 22.45 18.62 -15.34
CA ALA A 192 23.06 18.09 -16.56
C ALA A 192 23.13 19.10 -17.72
N TYR A 193 22.48 20.27 -17.58
CA TYR A 193 22.45 21.33 -18.60
C TYR A 193 23.32 22.56 -18.24
N GLU A 194 24.08 22.51 -17.15
CA GLU A 194 25.01 23.58 -16.72
C GLU A 194 26.50 23.18 -16.81
N ASN A 195 26.89 22.32 -17.75
CA ASN A 195 28.31 22.14 -18.14
C ASN A 195 28.51 22.23 -19.65
#